data_AF-A0A5B3H0U7-F1
#
_entry.id   AF-A0A5B3H0U7-F1
#
_cell.length_a   1.000
_cell.length_b   1.000
_cell.length_c   1.000
_cell.angle_alpha   90.00
_cell.angle_beta   90.00
_cell.angle_gamma   90.00
#
_symmetry.space_group_name_H-M   'P 1'
#
loop_
_entity.id
_entity.type
_entity.pdbx_description
1 polymer ?
#
loop_
_entity_poly.entity_id
_entity_poly.type
_entity_poly.pdbx_seq_one_letter_code
_entity_poly.pdbx_strand_id
1 'polypeptide(L)'
;MEQFVINIGRQLGSGGRTVGEIIARRLGVKLYDKELINLAARESGICSEFFEKADEKESRGVISTVVGYLRAPFVGDDGGVTNVLSNDALFKIQSDVIRAVAARESAVFVGRCADYILRENPRCVNVFLTADDADRIGRIRRRQGCTAEEARAMMERVDARRASYYNYYSSRTWGEAATYHLCVSTSPLGDEGTADFILEFAARKLNMKF
;
A
#
# COMPACT_ATOMS: atom_id res chain seq x y z
N MET A 1 14.36 18.76 -9.89
CA MET A 1 14.80 17.37 -9.65
C MET A 1 13.86 16.45 -10.40
N GLU A 2 14.37 15.41 -11.04
CA GLU A 2 13.52 14.35 -11.60
C GLU A 2 12.86 13.57 -10.45
N GLN A 3 11.55 13.31 -10.58
CA GLN A 3 10.79 12.62 -9.55
C GLN A 3 11.21 11.16 -9.42
N PHE A 4 11.17 10.63 -8.20
CA PHE A 4 11.44 9.21 -7.94
C PHE A 4 10.31 8.59 -7.13
N VAL A 5 10.20 7.28 -7.22
CA VAL A 5 9.18 6.54 -6.50
C VAL A 5 9.78 5.31 -5.81
N ILE A 6 9.38 5.07 -4.57
CA ILE A 6 9.69 3.84 -3.84
C ILE A 6 8.40 3.06 -3.61
N ASN A 7 8.26 1.91 -4.27
CA ASN A 7 7.11 1.02 -4.17
C ASN A 7 7.41 -0.10 -3.16
N ILE A 8 6.52 -0.31 -2.20
CA ILE A 8 6.67 -1.28 -1.11
C ILE A 8 5.53 -2.32 -1.17
N GLY A 9 5.88 -3.50 -1.69
CA GLY A 9 5.16 -4.75 -1.46
C GLY A 9 5.51 -5.32 -0.08
N ARG A 10 4.60 -6.06 0.55
CA ARG A 10 4.82 -6.58 1.91
C ARG A 10 3.86 -7.68 2.32
N GLN A 11 4.35 -8.62 3.12
CA GLN A 11 3.52 -9.55 3.89
C GLN A 11 2.81 -8.85 5.05
N LEU A 12 1.67 -9.36 5.52
CA LEU A 12 1.02 -8.88 6.73
C LEU A 12 1.91 -9.11 7.94
N GLY A 13 2.02 -8.12 8.83
CA GLY A 13 2.85 -8.22 10.04
C GLY A 13 4.34 -7.99 9.81
N SER A 14 4.81 -7.81 8.57
CA SER A 14 6.24 -7.56 8.26
C SER A 14 6.77 -6.18 8.72
N GLY A 15 5.92 -5.27 9.18
CA GLY A 15 6.33 -3.88 9.46
C GLY A 15 6.40 -2.98 8.23
N GLY A 16 6.00 -3.46 7.04
CA GLY A 16 6.21 -2.70 5.81
C GLY A 16 5.53 -1.32 5.71
N ARG A 17 4.45 -1.07 6.46
CA ARG A 17 3.89 0.28 6.59
C ARG A 17 4.82 1.19 7.39
N THR A 18 5.26 0.74 8.56
CA THR A 18 6.18 1.47 9.45
C THR A 18 7.49 1.80 8.74
N VAL A 19 8.09 0.83 8.04
CA VAL A 19 9.29 1.05 7.21
C VAL A 19 9.03 2.13 6.15
N GLY A 20 7.89 2.07 5.46
CA GLY A 20 7.52 3.10 4.49
C GLY A 20 7.36 4.48 5.10
N GLU A 21 6.76 4.60 6.30
CA GLU A 21 6.60 5.86 7.02
C GLU A 21 7.95 6.45 7.45
N ILE A 22 8.89 5.60 7.89
CA ILE A 22 10.26 6.01 8.21
C ILE A 22 10.97 6.55 6.96
N ILE A 23 10.91 5.82 5.85
CA ILE A 23 11.49 6.25 4.56
C ILE A 23 10.89 7.58 4.12
N ALA A 24 9.57 7.70 4.13
CA ALA A 24 8.87 8.92 3.71
C ALA A 24 9.28 10.13 4.56
N ARG A 25 9.35 9.95 5.89
CA ARG A 25 9.82 10.98 6.83
C ARG A 25 11.27 11.40 6.56
N ARG A 26 12.18 10.45 6.37
CA ARG A 26 13.61 10.72 6.13
C ARG A 26 13.86 11.46 4.82
N LEU A 27 13.07 11.14 3.79
CA LEU A 27 13.18 11.77 2.46
C LEU A 27 12.35 13.05 2.30
N GLY A 28 11.51 13.39 3.28
CA GLY A 28 10.59 14.53 3.17
C GLY A 28 9.52 14.36 2.09
N VAL A 29 9.13 13.12 1.77
CA VAL A 29 8.12 12.79 0.75
C VAL A 29 6.86 12.22 1.38
N LYS A 30 5.76 12.16 0.62
CA LYS A 30 4.50 11.57 1.08
C LYS A 30 4.48 10.05 0.91
N LEU A 31 3.79 9.39 1.83
CA LEU A 31 3.44 7.98 1.73
C LEU A 31 1.99 7.82 1.28
N TYR A 32 1.78 7.05 0.21
CA TYR A 32 0.48 6.72 -0.35
C TYR A 32 0.19 5.24 -0.12
N ASP A 33 -0.81 4.97 0.71
CA ASP A 33 -1.37 3.64 0.88
C ASP A 33 -2.73 3.53 0.16
N LYS A 34 -3.45 2.42 0.41
CA LYS A 34 -4.79 2.21 -0.17
C LYS A 34 -5.76 3.35 0.17
N GLU A 35 -5.72 3.88 1.39
CA GLU A 35 -6.66 4.88 1.87
C GLU A 35 -6.37 6.23 1.21
N LEU A 36 -5.11 6.64 1.18
CA LEU A 36 -4.72 7.91 0.57
C LEU A 36 -4.91 7.90 -0.95
N ILE A 37 -4.67 6.77 -1.62
CA ILE A 37 -4.95 6.62 -3.05
C ILE A 37 -6.46 6.73 -3.32
N ASN A 38 -7.29 6.10 -2.48
CA ASN A 38 -8.74 6.20 -2.61
C ASN A 38 -9.25 7.63 -2.33
N LEU A 39 -8.65 8.33 -1.37
CA LEU A 39 -8.98 9.72 -1.11
C LEU A 39 -8.59 10.61 -2.29
N ALA A 40 -7.36 10.47 -2.79
CA ALA A 40 -6.89 11.20 -3.96
C ALA A 40 -7.73 10.91 -5.21
N ALA A 41 -8.20 9.67 -5.39
CA ALA A 41 -9.15 9.32 -6.44
C ALA A 41 -10.47 10.09 -6.34
N ARG A 42 -11.01 10.24 -5.13
CA ARG A 42 -12.25 11.01 -4.89
C ARG A 42 -12.04 12.51 -5.11
N GLU A 43 -10.94 13.08 -4.62
CA GLU A 43 -10.67 14.52 -4.67
C GLU A 43 -10.21 15.01 -6.05
N SER A 44 -9.60 14.15 -6.87
CA SER A 44 -9.05 14.53 -8.18
C SER A 44 -10.10 14.87 -9.25
N GLY A 45 -11.40 14.80 -8.95
CA GLY A 45 -12.46 15.06 -9.93
C GLY A 45 -12.58 14.01 -11.04
N ILE A 46 -11.65 13.05 -11.12
CA ILE A 46 -11.68 11.87 -12.00
C ILE A 46 -12.92 10.99 -11.72
N CYS A 47 -13.63 11.29 -10.64
CA CYS A 47 -14.69 10.47 -10.07
C CYS A 47 -16.05 11.18 -9.88
N SER A 48 -16.23 12.45 -10.28
CA SER A 48 -17.54 13.11 -10.12
C SER A 48 -18.65 12.34 -10.84
N GLU A 49 -18.48 12.00 -12.12
CA GLU A 49 -19.49 11.25 -12.88
C GLU A 49 -19.73 9.80 -12.38
N PHE A 50 -18.74 9.20 -11.72
CA PHE A 50 -18.83 7.82 -11.20
C PHE A 50 -19.49 7.75 -9.82
N PHE A 51 -19.28 8.76 -8.97
CA PHE A 51 -19.96 8.87 -7.67
C PHE A 51 -21.35 9.52 -7.79
N GLU A 52 -21.58 10.43 -8.74
CA GLU A 52 -22.91 11.00 -9.00
C GLU A 52 -23.91 9.91 -9.47
N LYS A 53 -23.47 9.01 -10.36
CA LYS A 53 -24.29 7.84 -10.77
C LYS A 53 -24.52 6.82 -9.65
N ALA A 54 -23.69 6.83 -8.61
CA ALA A 54 -23.86 6.02 -7.41
C ALA A 54 -24.84 6.68 -6.42
N ASP A 55 -24.73 7.99 -6.23
CA ASP A 55 -25.61 8.79 -5.37
C ASP A 55 -27.06 8.82 -5.88
N GLU A 56 -27.28 8.85 -7.20
CA GLU A 56 -28.62 8.75 -7.78
C GLU A 56 -29.34 7.43 -7.44
N LYS A 57 -28.58 6.35 -7.17
CA LYS A 57 -29.12 5.03 -6.79
C LYS A 57 -29.33 4.84 -5.29
N GLU A 58 -28.68 5.61 -4.43
CA GLU A 58 -28.61 5.39 -2.97
C GLU A 58 -29.17 6.54 -2.11
N SER A 59 -30.23 7.19 -2.57
CA SER A 59 -30.92 8.26 -1.81
C SER A 59 -31.57 7.84 -0.46
N ARG A 60 -31.20 6.72 0.18
CA ARG A 60 -31.88 6.24 1.40
C ARG A 60 -31.00 5.78 2.59
N GLY A 61 -29.67 5.92 2.61
CA GLY A 61 -28.92 5.40 3.79
C GLY A 61 -27.53 5.92 4.16
N VAL A 62 -26.83 6.70 3.31
CA VAL A 62 -25.36 6.82 3.42
C VAL A 62 -24.86 7.88 4.42
N ILE A 63 -25.70 8.86 4.79
CA ILE A 63 -25.26 9.99 5.65
C ILE A 63 -24.93 9.55 7.09
N SER A 64 -25.45 8.42 7.59
CA SER A 64 -25.19 7.97 8.97
C SER A 64 -23.81 7.32 9.17
N THR A 65 -23.24 6.73 8.12
CA THR A 65 -21.99 5.95 8.19
C THR A 65 -20.74 6.84 8.31
N VAL A 66 -20.79 8.04 7.72
CA VAL A 66 -19.68 9.02 7.75
C VAL A 66 -19.48 9.61 9.14
N VAL A 67 -20.56 9.83 9.90
CA VAL A 67 -20.50 10.37 11.27
C VAL A 67 -19.98 9.32 12.28
N GLY A 68 -20.25 8.02 12.03
CA GLY A 68 -19.70 6.93 12.85
C GLY A 68 -18.18 6.79 12.75
N TYR A 69 -17.60 7.02 11.57
CA TYR A 69 -16.16 6.86 11.32
C TYR A 69 -15.28 7.95 11.96
N LEU A 70 -15.80 9.17 12.11
CA LEU A 70 -15.08 10.25 12.80
C LEU A 70 -14.86 9.98 14.30
N ARG A 71 -15.53 8.97 14.88
CA ARG A 71 -15.45 8.65 16.32
C ARG A 71 -14.46 7.54 16.70
N ALA A 72 -13.80 6.85 15.76
CA ALA A 72 -12.87 5.78 16.12
C ALA A 72 -11.73 5.59 15.09
N PRO A 73 -10.56 6.25 15.27
CA PRO A 73 -9.43 6.17 14.34
C PRO A 73 -8.63 4.85 14.40
N PHE A 74 -9.15 3.79 15.04
CA PHE A 74 -8.38 2.59 15.40
C PHE A 74 -8.85 1.27 14.75
N VAL A 75 -9.86 1.27 13.88
CA VAL A 75 -10.30 0.05 13.20
C VAL A 75 -9.48 -0.17 11.93
N GLY A 76 -8.35 -0.85 12.08
CA GLY A 76 -7.58 -1.38 10.96
C GLY A 76 -8.29 -2.57 10.28
N ASP A 77 -8.24 -2.58 8.95
CA ASP A 77 -8.35 -3.74 8.04
C ASP A 77 -9.62 -4.63 8.05
N ASP A 78 -10.68 -4.33 8.82
CA ASP A 78 -11.84 -5.26 8.90
C ASP A 78 -13.21 -4.68 8.53
N GLY A 79 -13.28 -3.47 7.97
CA GLY A 79 -14.52 -2.88 7.47
C GLY A 79 -14.65 -2.99 5.95
N GLY A 80 -15.41 -3.97 5.47
CA GLY A 80 -15.83 -4.03 4.06
C GLY A 80 -16.66 -2.81 3.69
N VAL A 81 -16.02 -1.76 3.17
CA VAL A 81 -16.73 -0.71 2.44
C VAL A 81 -17.05 -1.29 1.07
N THR A 82 -18.32 -1.63 0.90
CA THR A 82 -18.98 -2.06 -0.32
C THR A 82 -18.60 -1.16 -1.49
N ASN A 83 -17.93 -1.74 -2.47
CA ASN A 83 -17.57 -1.05 -3.71
C ASN A 83 -18.84 -0.86 -4.56
N VAL A 84 -19.25 0.40 -4.73
CA VAL A 84 -20.31 0.79 -5.67
C VAL A 84 -19.84 0.74 -7.14
N LEU A 85 -18.55 0.48 -7.37
CA LEU A 85 -17.89 0.39 -8.67
C LEU A 85 -17.35 -1.03 -8.92
N SER A 86 -17.25 -1.45 -10.18
CA SER A 86 -16.57 -2.72 -10.51
C SER A 86 -15.10 -2.65 -10.08
N ASN A 87 -14.54 -3.79 -9.66
CA ASN A 87 -13.15 -3.86 -9.19
C ASN A 87 -12.16 -3.34 -10.26
N ASP A 88 -12.46 -3.55 -11.54
CA ASP A 88 -11.63 -3.11 -12.66
C ASP A 88 -11.69 -1.60 -12.88
N ALA A 89 -12.88 -1.00 -12.76
CA ALA A 89 -13.02 0.46 -12.84
C ALA A 89 -12.23 1.14 -11.71
N LEU A 90 -12.31 0.59 -10.50
CA LEU A 90 -11.53 1.08 -9.36
C LEU A 90 -10.03 0.89 -9.54
N PHE A 91 -9.60 -0.27 -10.05
CA PHE A 91 -8.19 -0.50 -10.35
C PHE A 91 -7.66 0.51 -11.38
N LYS A 92 -8.45 0.82 -12.42
CA LYS A 92 -8.09 1.83 -13.41
C LYS A 92 -7.94 3.21 -12.77
N ILE A 93 -8.93 3.65 -11.99
CA ILE A 93 -8.90 4.94 -11.29
C ILE A 93 -7.68 5.03 -10.36
N GLN A 94 -7.43 4.00 -9.55
CA GLN A 94 -6.25 3.94 -8.68
C GLN A 94 -4.95 4.00 -9.47
N SER A 95 -4.89 3.33 -10.63
CA SER A 95 -3.71 3.34 -11.50
C SER A 95 -3.44 4.73 -12.06
N ASP A 96 -4.48 5.45 -12.48
CA ASP A 96 -4.35 6.80 -13.03
C ASP A 96 -3.91 7.79 -11.95
N VAL A 97 -4.44 7.66 -10.73
CA VAL A 97 -3.97 8.44 -9.56
C VAL A 97 -2.51 8.16 -9.23
N ILE A 98 -2.10 6.89 -9.19
CA ILE A 98 -0.70 6.52 -8.92
C ILE A 98 0.24 7.13 -9.96
N ARG A 99 -0.12 7.08 -11.25
CA ARG A 99 0.66 7.70 -12.34
C ARG A 99 0.71 9.22 -12.21
N ALA A 100 -0.43 9.85 -11.92
CA ALA A 100 -0.50 11.31 -11.76
C ALA A 100 0.35 11.80 -10.58
N VAL A 101 0.30 11.11 -9.44
CA VAL A 101 1.16 11.42 -8.28
C VAL A 101 2.63 11.24 -8.65
N ALA A 102 3.00 10.10 -9.23
CA ALA A 102 4.40 9.82 -9.61
C ALA A 102 4.97 10.80 -10.64
N ALA A 103 4.13 11.39 -11.50
CA ALA A 103 4.53 12.42 -12.45
C ALA A 103 4.73 13.79 -11.80
N ARG A 104 3.98 14.08 -10.72
CA ARG A 104 3.97 15.40 -10.06
C ARG A 104 5.01 15.51 -8.94
N GLU A 105 5.14 14.47 -8.12
CA GLU A 105 5.94 14.50 -6.90
C GLU A 105 6.62 13.16 -6.62
N SER A 106 7.73 13.21 -5.87
CA SER A 106 8.39 12.00 -5.38
C SER A 106 7.58 11.41 -4.23
N ALA A 107 7.46 10.08 -4.19
CA ALA A 107 6.51 9.42 -3.30
C ALA A 107 6.92 8.01 -2.90
N VAL A 108 6.43 7.57 -1.75
CA VAL A 108 6.46 6.16 -1.32
C VAL A 108 5.07 5.56 -1.50
N PHE A 109 4.93 4.47 -2.25
CA PHE A 109 3.66 3.75 -2.36
C PHE A 109 3.69 2.43 -1.62
N VAL A 110 2.62 2.11 -0.90
CA VAL A 110 2.50 0.86 -0.14
C VAL A 110 1.41 -0.03 -0.75
N GLY A 111 1.78 -0.80 -1.77
CA GLY A 111 0.96 -1.84 -2.43
C GLY A 111 0.20 -1.34 -3.65
N ARG A 112 -1.05 -1.83 -3.80
CA ARG A 112 -1.95 -1.49 -4.92
C ARG A 112 -1.34 -1.71 -6.32
N CYS A 113 -0.42 -2.68 -6.44
CA CYS A 113 0.31 -2.95 -7.66
C CYS A 113 1.09 -1.74 -8.21
N ALA A 114 1.48 -0.79 -7.34
CA ALA A 114 2.19 0.42 -7.77
C ALA A 114 3.48 0.11 -8.54
N ASP A 115 4.19 -0.95 -8.14
CA ASP A 115 5.38 -1.46 -8.84
C ASP A 115 5.08 -1.89 -10.29
N TYR A 116 3.94 -2.53 -10.53
CA TYR A 116 3.52 -2.95 -11.86
C TYR A 116 2.93 -1.79 -12.67
N ILE A 117 2.16 -0.91 -12.02
CA ILE A 117 1.55 0.27 -12.65
C ILE A 117 2.62 1.24 -13.15
N LEU A 118 3.71 1.38 -12.40
CA LEU A 118 4.84 2.27 -12.68
C LEU A 118 6.04 1.53 -13.30
N ARG A 119 5.87 0.32 -13.84
CA ARG A 119 6.96 -0.51 -14.37
C ARG A 119 7.79 0.14 -15.48
N GLU A 120 7.20 1.06 -16.24
CA GLU A 120 7.88 1.80 -17.32
C GLU A 120 8.60 3.05 -16.81
N ASN A 121 8.47 3.39 -15.51
CA ASN A 121 9.17 4.52 -14.92
C ASN A 121 10.59 4.11 -14.51
N PRO A 122 11.65 4.67 -15.16
CA PRO A 122 13.03 4.28 -14.88
C PRO A 122 13.49 4.66 -13.46
N ARG A 123 12.81 5.63 -12.81
CA ARG A 123 13.12 6.12 -11.46
C ARG A 123 12.23 5.49 -10.38
N CYS A 124 11.80 4.25 -10.60
CA CYS A 124 11.12 3.44 -9.59
C CYS A 124 12.06 2.46 -8.87
N VAL A 125 11.94 2.40 -7.55
CA VAL A 125 12.57 1.40 -6.69
C VAL A 125 11.46 0.50 -6.15
N ASN A 126 11.45 -0.78 -6.53
CA ASN A 126 10.43 -1.74 -6.14
C ASN A 126 11.02 -2.67 -5.08
N VAL A 127 10.43 -2.65 -3.88
CA VAL A 127 10.91 -3.40 -2.71
C VAL A 127 9.79 -4.31 -2.20
N PHE A 128 10.14 -5.49 -1.73
CA PHE A 128 9.23 -6.40 -1.03
C PHE A 128 9.72 -6.72 0.38
N LEU A 129 8.82 -6.56 1.36
CA LEU A 129 9.14 -6.75 2.77
C LEU A 129 8.52 -8.04 3.33
N THR A 130 9.38 -8.87 3.89
CA THR A 130 9.04 -10.09 4.63
C THR A 130 9.46 -9.97 6.09
N ALA A 131 9.10 -10.96 6.89
CA ALA A 131 9.61 -11.13 8.25
C ALA A 131 9.39 -12.57 8.69
N ASP A 132 10.08 -13.01 9.73
CA ASP A 132 9.87 -14.30 10.35
C ASP A 132 8.48 -14.36 10.98
N ASP A 133 7.85 -15.52 10.93
CA ASP A 133 6.48 -15.72 11.43
C ASP A 133 6.31 -15.27 12.89
N ALA A 134 7.30 -15.53 13.74
CA ALA A 134 7.27 -15.14 15.15
C ALA A 134 7.15 -13.62 15.32
N ASP A 135 7.90 -12.84 14.54
CA ASP A 135 7.85 -11.37 14.57
C ASP A 135 6.55 -10.83 14.00
N ARG A 136 6.07 -11.45 12.90
CA ARG A 136 4.80 -11.09 12.28
C ARG A 136 3.64 -11.30 13.24
N ILE A 137 3.58 -12.47 13.87
CA ILE A 137 2.59 -12.81 14.89
C ILE A 137 2.69 -11.83 16.06
N GLY A 138 3.90 -11.61 16.59
CA GLY A 138 4.12 -10.68 17.71
C GLY A 138 3.68 -9.24 17.41
N ARG A 139 3.86 -8.77 16.18
CA ARG A 139 3.37 -7.46 15.73
C ARG A 139 1.84 -7.42 15.62
N ILE A 140 1.22 -8.45 15.03
CA ILE A 140 -0.24 -8.51 14.86
C ILE A 140 -0.93 -8.59 16.22
N ARG A 141 -0.46 -9.47 17.11
CA ARG A 141 -1.00 -9.62 18.47
C ARG A 141 -0.94 -8.31 19.26
N ARG A 142 0.20 -7.61 19.23
CA ARG A 142 0.35 -6.31 19.90
C ARG A 142 -0.61 -5.25 19.36
N ARG A 143 -0.93 -5.28 18.06
CA ARG A 143 -1.78 -4.29 17.42
C ARG A 143 -3.28 -4.57 17.60
N GLN A 144 -3.67 -5.84 17.63
CA GLN A 144 -5.08 -6.24 17.57
C GLN A 144 -5.58 -6.95 18.82
N GLY A 145 -4.71 -7.29 19.77
CA GLY A 145 -5.09 -7.97 21.01
C GLY A 145 -5.56 -9.42 20.80
N CYS A 146 -5.10 -10.09 19.74
CA CYS A 146 -5.52 -11.45 19.38
C CYS A 146 -4.55 -12.55 19.85
N THR A 147 -4.98 -13.80 19.69
CA THR A 147 -4.18 -15.01 19.92
C THR A 147 -3.15 -15.24 18.80
N ALA A 148 -2.20 -16.16 19.01
CA ALA A 148 -1.20 -16.48 18.00
C ALA A 148 -1.81 -17.20 16.79
N GLU A 149 -2.81 -18.05 17.05
CA GLU A 149 -3.57 -18.80 16.07
C GLU A 149 -4.40 -17.86 15.18
N GLU A 150 -5.11 -16.91 15.77
CA GLU A 150 -5.84 -15.87 15.03
C GLU A 150 -4.91 -15.00 14.19
N ALA A 151 -3.75 -14.62 14.73
CA ALA A 151 -2.76 -13.85 13.99
C ALA A 151 -2.23 -14.62 12.77
N ARG A 152 -1.93 -15.92 12.93
CA ARG A 152 -1.48 -16.79 11.83
C ARG A 152 -2.57 -16.93 10.76
N ALA A 153 -3.81 -17.21 11.15
CA ALA A 153 -4.93 -17.28 10.22
C ALA A 153 -5.13 -15.96 9.45
N MET A 154 -4.94 -14.82 10.13
CA MET A 154 -5.01 -13.51 9.49
C MET A 154 -3.87 -13.29 8.49
N MET A 155 -2.64 -13.70 8.82
CA MET A 155 -1.48 -13.63 7.91
C MET A 155 -1.77 -14.37 6.61
N GLU A 156 -2.19 -15.62 6.70
CA GLU A 156 -2.51 -16.47 5.54
C GLU A 156 -3.62 -15.86 4.69
N ARG A 157 -4.74 -15.47 5.32
CA ARG A 157 -5.90 -14.86 4.65
C ARG A 157 -5.53 -13.58 3.91
N VAL A 158 -4.81 -12.66 4.57
CA VAL A 158 -4.49 -11.35 4.01
C VAL A 158 -3.41 -11.45 2.94
N ASP A 159 -2.39 -12.29 3.13
CA ASP A 159 -1.35 -12.48 2.12
C ASP A 159 -1.89 -13.20 0.88
N ALA A 160 -2.73 -14.22 1.04
CA ALA A 160 -3.42 -14.86 -0.08
C ALA A 160 -4.28 -13.86 -0.87
N ARG A 161 -5.01 -12.98 -0.16
CA ARG A 161 -5.79 -11.90 -0.80
C ARG A 161 -4.90 -10.91 -1.54
N ARG A 162 -3.75 -10.54 -0.98
CA ARG A 162 -2.78 -9.63 -1.64
C ARG A 162 -2.17 -10.27 -2.88
N ALA A 163 -1.79 -11.55 -2.79
CA ALA A 163 -1.26 -12.32 -3.91
C ALA A 163 -2.30 -12.47 -5.02
N SER A 164 -3.53 -12.87 -4.70
CA SER A 164 -4.62 -13.00 -5.67
C SER A 164 -4.90 -11.70 -6.40
N TYR A 165 -5.02 -10.59 -5.67
CA TYR A 165 -5.22 -9.26 -6.27
C TYR A 165 -4.06 -8.86 -7.19
N TYR A 166 -2.82 -9.06 -6.74
CA TYR A 166 -1.63 -8.69 -7.52
C TYR A 166 -1.48 -9.53 -8.78
N ASN A 167 -1.62 -10.85 -8.66
CA ASN A 167 -1.49 -11.78 -9.78
C ASN A 167 -2.66 -11.65 -10.78
N TYR A 168 -3.83 -11.16 -10.35
CA TYR A 168 -4.94 -10.85 -11.26
C TYR A 168 -4.66 -9.61 -12.12
N TYR A 169 -4.11 -8.56 -11.53
CA TYR A 169 -3.89 -7.26 -12.20
C TYR A 169 -2.49 -7.08 -12.80
N SER A 170 -1.58 -8.04 -12.61
CA SER A 170 -0.22 -7.99 -13.13
C SER A 170 0.18 -9.30 -13.80
N SER A 171 1.16 -9.23 -14.69
CA SER A 171 1.80 -10.41 -15.28
C SER A 171 2.96 -10.95 -14.44
N ARG A 172 3.09 -10.51 -13.18
CA ARG A 172 4.17 -10.88 -12.25
C ARG A 172 3.62 -11.62 -11.04
N THR A 173 4.50 -12.23 -10.25
CA THR A 173 4.11 -12.99 -9.06
C THR A 173 4.42 -12.23 -7.79
N TRP A 174 3.40 -12.06 -6.95
CA TRP A 174 3.51 -11.39 -5.65
C TRP A 174 4.50 -12.11 -4.73
N GLY A 175 5.43 -11.35 -4.14
CA GLY A 175 6.46 -11.87 -3.24
C GLY A 175 7.62 -12.62 -3.90
N GLU A 176 7.62 -12.78 -5.23
CA GLU A 176 8.72 -13.41 -5.95
C GLU A 176 9.89 -12.44 -6.14
N ALA A 177 11.13 -12.91 -5.92
CA ALA A 177 12.32 -12.07 -6.04
C ALA A 177 12.49 -11.42 -7.43
N ALA A 178 12.09 -12.11 -8.50
CA ALA A 178 12.14 -11.59 -9.87
C ALA A 178 11.18 -10.42 -10.13
N THR A 179 10.16 -10.25 -9.28
CA THR A 179 9.17 -9.17 -9.41
C THR A 179 9.70 -7.83 -8.93
N TYR A 180 10.61 -7.84 -7.95
CA TYR A 180 11.10 -6.65 -7.23
C TYR A 180 12.60 -6.42 -7.47
N HIS A 181 13.06 -5.20 -7.20
CA HIS A 181 14.49 -4.90 -7.25
C HIS A 181 15.20 -5.34 -5.96
N LEU A 182 14.47 -5.39 -4.84
CA LEU A 182 14.99 -5.81 -3.54
C LEU A 182 13.90 -6.52 -2.72
N CYS A 183 14.18 -7.73 -2.24
CA CYS A 183 13.37 -8.40 -1.22
C CYS A 183 14.16 -8.44 0.08
N VAL A 184 13.59 -7.96 1.18
CA VAL A 184 14.29 -7.86 2.46
C VAL A 184 13.38 -8.27 3.63
N SER A 185 13.95 -9.05 4.55
CA SER A 185 13.30 -9.38 5.82
C SER A 185 13.55 -8.26 6.83
N THR A 186 12.51 -7.87 7.58
CA THR A 186 12.65 -6.88 8.66
C THR A 186 13.09 -7.50 9.99
N SER A 187 13.05 -8.82 10.13
CA SER A 187 13.44 -9.52 11.36
C SER A 187 14.90 -9.26 11.77
N PRO A 188 15.90 -9.30 10.85
CA PRO A 188 17.30 -9.11 11.25
C PRO A 188 17.68 -7.66 11.59
N LEU A 189 17.03 -6.67 10.96
CA LEU A 189 17.44 -5.26 11.02
C LEU A 189 16.49 -4.35 11.81
N GLY A 190 15.27 -4.82 12.11
CA GLY A 190 14.21 -3.98 12.63
C GLY A 190 13.75 -2.91 11.63
N ASP A 191 12.77 -2.09 12.01
CA ASP A 191 12.13 -1.16 11.07
C ASP A 191 13.07 -0.03 10.61
N GLU A 192 13.84 0.57 11.52
CA GLU A 192 14.77 1.66 11.20
C GLU A 192 15.96 1.14 10.37
N GLY A 193 16.56 0.01 10.75
CA GLY A 193 17.68 -0.58 10.01
C GLY A 193 17.29 -1.07 8.62
N THR A 194 16.09 -1.65 8.47
CA THR A 194 15.57 -1.98 7.14
C THR A 194 15.32 -0.73 6.29
N ALA A 195 14.81 0.35 6.89
CA ALA A 195 14.65 1.62 6.17
C ALA A 195 16.00 2.18 5.70
N ASP A 196 17.05 2.15 6.52
CA ASP A 196 18.41 2.57 6.14
C ASP A 196 18.94 1.75 4.96
N PHE A 197 18.80 0.43 5.02
CA PHE A 197 19.25 -0.46 3.95
C PHE A 197 18.51 -0.22 2.63
N ILE A 198 17.20 0.03 2.68
CA ILE A 198 16.41 0.36 1.49
C ILE A 198 16.83 1.70 0.90
N LEU A 199 17.08 2.70 1.75
CA LEU A 199 17.55 4.02 1.31
C LEU A 199 18.92 3.92 0.65
N GLU A 200 19.84 3.12 1.19
CA GLU A 200 21.14 2.86 0.57
C GLU A 200 20.99 2.22 -0.81
N PHE A 201 20.16 1.18 -0.94
CA PHE A 201 19.88 0.54 -2.21
C PHE A 201 19.25 1.52 -3.23
N ALA A 202 18.27 2.29 -2.78
CA ALA A 202 17.58 3.28 -3.60
C ALA A 202 18.52 4.40 -4.08
N ALA A 203 19.44 4.86 -3.22
CA ALA A 203 20.43 5.89 -3.57
C ALA A 203 21.33 5.40 -4.70
N ARG A 204 21.83 4.16 -4.60
CA ARG A 204 22.65 3.52 -5.65
C ARG A 204 21.88 3.32 -6.95
N LYS A 205 20.64 2.82 -6.88
CA LYS A 205 19.81 2.57 -8.07
C LYS A 205 19.44 3.87 -8.79
N LEU A 206 19.12 4.92 -8.05
CA LEU A 206 18.67 6.20 -8.60
C LEU A 206 19.84 7.15 -8.92
N ASN A 207 21.07 6.76 -8.57
CA ASN A 207 22.25 7.62 -8.63
C ASN A 207 22.03 8.97 -7.91
N MET A 208 21.51 8.89 -6.68
CA MET A 208 21.16 10.03 -5.83
C MET A 208 21.85 9.95 -4.48
N LYS A 209 21.96 11.08 -3.79
CA LYS A 209 22.25 11.15 -2.35
C LYS A 209 20.98 11.56 -1.62
N PHE A 210 20.66 10.85 -0.55
CA PHE A 210 19.54 11.13 0.34
C PHE A 210 20.03 11.80 1.61
#